data_AF-A0A1H8DCC9-F1
#
_entry.id   AF-A0A1H8DCC9-F1
#
_cell.length_a   1.000
_cell.length_b   1.000
_cell.length_c   1.000
_cell.angle_alpha   90.00
_cell.angle_beta   90.00
_cell.angle_gamma   90.00
#
_symmetry.space_group_name_H-M   'P 1'
#
loop_
_entity.id
_entity.type
_entity.pdbx_description
1 polymer ?
#
loop_
_entity_poly.entity_id
_entity_poly.type
_entity_poly.pdbx_seq_one_letter_code
_entity_poly.pdbx_strand_id
1 'polypeptide(L)'
;MFLKFRVKLRTNCRRTTYLLEKGNTTSLSLKDGFDMYFHLAICPFCSLYRKQSKMIQQAVWHMSKLPVGMVYRMDEQVKHEMNEEIQKRL
;
A
#
# COMPACT_ATOMS: atom_id res chain seq x y z
N MET A 1 13.13 16.45 8.83
CA MET A 1 13.13 17.57 7.87
C MET A 1 12.24 17.19 6.68
N PHE A 2 10.95 17.52 6.76
CA PHE A 2 10.00 17.23 5.68
C PHE A 2 10.12 18.32 4.62
N LEU A 3 10.85 18.02 3.55
CA LEU A 3 10.90 18.89 2.37
C LEU A 3 9.50 18.97 1.76
N LYS A 4 8.75 20.04 2.07
CA LYS A 4 7.53 20.44 1.39
C LYS A 4 7.87 20.92 -0.02
N PHE A 5 8.24 20.00 -0.90
CA PHE A 5 8.36 20.28 -2.32
C PHE A 5 7.02 19.98 -2.98
N ARG A 6 6.29 21.03 -3.38
CA ARG A 6 5.21 20.91 -4.37
C ARG A 6 5.84 20.62 -5.74
N VAL A 7 6.42 19.44 -5.92
CA VAL A 7 6.74 18.95 -7.25
C VAL A 7 5.41 18.73 -7.94
N LYS A 8 5.23 19.35 -9.11
CA LYS A 8 4.12 19.05 -10.02
C LYS A 8 4.32 17.62 -10.55
N LEU A 9 4.01 16.64 -9.71
CA LEU A 9 4.20 15.23 -10.02
C LEU A 9 3.22 14.90 -11.15
N ARG A 10 3.75 14.36 -12.24
CA ARG A 10 2.93 13.74 -13.30
C ARG A 10 2.02 12.63 -12.73
N THR A 11 2.33 12.15 -11.52
CA THR A 11 1.59 11.16 -10.74
C THR A 11 1.16 11.74 -9.39
N ASN A 12 -0.13 11.95 -9.20
CA ASN A 12 -0.71 12.29 -7.89
C ASN A 12 -1.02 11.02 -7.08
N CYS A 13 -1.41 11.17 -5.80
CA CYS A 13 -1.73 10.04 -4.93
C CYS A 13 -2.75 9.08 -5.59
N ARG A 14 -3.77 9.61 -6.27
CA ARG A 14 -4.80 8.83 -6.98
C ARG A 14 -4.20 7.94 -8.07
N ARG A 15 -3.27 8.47 -8.87
CA ARG A 15 -2.57 7.68 -9.89
C ARG A 15 -1.64 6.65 -9.26
N THR A 16 -0.94 7.01 -8.18
CA THR A 16 -0.02 6.09 -7.50
C THR A 16 -0.75 4.92 -6.86
N THR A 17 -1.88 5.16 -6.16
CA THR A 17 -2.69 4.06 -5.61
C THR A 17 -3.28 3.18 -6.70
N TYR A 18 -3.73 3.77 -7.81
CA TYR A 18 -4.13 2.98 -8.99
C TYR A 18 -2.99 2.10 -9.53
N LEU A 19 -1.78 2.65 -9.71
CA LEU A 19 -0.64 1.89 -10.21
C LEU A 19 -0.20 0.79 -9.24
N LEU A 20 -0.31 1.02 -7.92
CA LEU A 20 -0.09 -0.01 -6.92
C LEU A 20 -1.05 -1.19 -7.10
N GLU A 21 -2.36 -0.92 -7.16
CA GLU A 21 -3.35 -2.00 -7.33
C GLU A 21 -3.25 -2.70 -8.68
N LYS A 22 -2.95 -1.94 -9.75
CA LYS A 22 -2.64 -2.52 -11.04
C LYS A 22 -1.42 -3.45 -10.95
N GLY A 23 -0.34 -3.01 -10.30
CA GLY A 23 0.87 -3.82 -10.10
C GLY A 23 0.68 -5.08 -9.26
N ASN A 24 -0.36 -5.12 -8.43
CA ASN A 24 -0.73 -6.29 -7.63
C ASN A 24 -1.50 -7.35 -8.43
N THR A 25 -2.14 -6.95 -9.54
CA THR A 25 -2.98 -7.83 -10.37
C THR A 25 -2.35 -8.16 -11.71
N THR A 26 -1.52 -7.28 -12.25
CA THR A 26 -0.86 -7.41 -13.55
C THR A 26 0.49 -6.68 -13.55
N SER A 27 1.30 -6.93 -14.57
CA SER A 27 2.57 -6.23 -14.71
C SER A 27 2.36 -4.74 -15.04
N LEU A 28 3.23 -3.90 -14.47
CA LEU A 28 3.33 -2.50 -14.85
C LEU A 28 4.31 -2.33 -16.02
N SER A 29 4.05 -1.33 -16.85
CA SER A 29 5.09 -0.85 -17.77
C SER A 29 6.27 -0.30 -16.97
N LEU A 30 7.48 -0.35 -17.52
CA LEU A 30 8.68 0.20 -16.86
C LEU A 30 8.49 1.67 -16.48
N LYS A 31 7.84 2.44 -17.35
CA LYS A 31 7.53 3.86 -17.14
C LYS A 31 6.58 4.06 -15.96
N ASP A 32 5.51 3.27 -15.88
CA ASP A 32 4.55 3.36 -14.78
C ASP A 32 5.16 2.90 -13.46
N GLY A 33 6.00 1.85 -13.49
CA GLY A 33 6.76 1.41 -12.34
C GLY A 33 7.65 2.52 -11.79
N PHE A 34 8.43 3.18 -12.65
CA PHE A 34 9.31 4.29 -12.26
C PHE A 34 8.52 5.46 -11.65
N ASP A 35 7.46 5.91 -12.34
CA ASP A 35 6.56 6.97 -11.88
C ASP A 35 5.96 6.69 -10.49
N MET A 36 5.56 5.44 -10.26
CA MET A 36 5.01 4.97 -8.98
C MET A 36 6.09 4.98 -7.89
N TYR A 37 7.27 4.40 -8.15
CA TYR A 37 8.36 4.34 -7.18
C TYR A 37 8.86 5.74 -6.77
N PHE A 38 8.94 6.68 -7.70
CA PHE A 38 9.29 8.06 -7.39
C PHE A 38 8.27 8.71 -6.43
N HIS A 39 6.97 8.54 -6.68
CA HIS A 39 5.94 9.08 -5.80
C HIS A 39 5.96 8.42 -4.40
N LEU A 40 6.20 7.11 -4.34
CA LEU A 40 6.32 6.38 -3.08
C LEU A 40 7.50 6.84 -2.21
N ALA A 41 8.58 7.33 -2.83
CA ALA A 41 9.76 7.82 -2.13
C ALA A 41 9.54 9.16 -1.41
N ILE A 42 8.57 9.96 -1.88
CA ILE A 42 8.33 11.32 -1.38
C ILE A 42 7.01 11.46 -0.60
N CYS A 43 6.03 10.60 -0.89
CA CYS A 43 4.70 10.70 -0.29
C CYS A 43 4.53 9.62 0.78
N PRO A 44 4.63 9.97 2.08
CA PRO A 44 4.51 9.00 3.15
C PRO A 44 3.13 8.33 3.17
N PHE A 45 2.06 9.03 2.79
CA PHE A 45 0.73 8.42 2.73
C PHE A 45 0.65 7.29 1.70
N CYS A 46 1.25 7.46 0.53
CA CYS A 46 1.27 6.41 -0.48
C CYS A 46 2.19 5.23 -0.07
N SER A 47 3.29 5.49 0.65
CA SER A 47 4.12 4.40 1.21
C SER A 47 3.35 3.60 2.25
N LEU A 48 2.59 4.27 3.14
CA LEU A 48 1.74 3.61 4.13
C LEU A 48 0.63 2.79 3.44
N TYR A 49 -0.06 3.41 2.48
CA TYR A 49 -1.08 2.72 1.68
C TYR A 49 -0.54 1.45 1.01
N ARG A 50 0.67 1.49 0.44
CA ARG A 50 1.31 0.29 -0.15
C ARG A 50 1.46 -0.84 0.88
N LYS A 51 1.89 -0.52 2.11
CA LYS A 51 2.04 -1.52 3.18
C LYS A 51 0.67 -2.11 3.56
N GLN A 52 -0.33 -1.25 3.75
CA GLN A 52 -1.71 -1.66 4.07
C GLN A 52 -2.32 -2.55 2.99
N SER A 53 -2.28 -2.13 1.73
CA SER A 53 -2.86 -2.86 0.60
C SER A 53 -2.25 -4.26 0.47
N LYS A 54 -0.92 -4.38 0.59
CA LYS A 54 -0.24 -5.69 0.56
C LYS A 54 -0.71 -6.60 1.70
N MET A 55 -0.86 -6.07 2.92
CA MET A 55 -1.32 -6.83 4.08
C MET A 55 -2.76 -7.31 3.90
N ILE A 56 -3.65 -6.45 3.39
CA ILE A 56 -5.05 -6.82 3.11
C ILE A 56 -5.10 -7.93 2.05
N GLN A 57 -4.32 -7.82 0.97
CA GLN A 57 -4.29 -8.86 -0.06
C GLN A 57 -3.77 -10.21 0.47
N GLN A 58 -2.75 -10.19 1.32
CA GLN A 58 -2.27 -11.40 1.98
C GLN A 58 -3.36 -12.01 2.87
N ALA A 59 -4.07 -11.19 3.65
CA ALA A 59 -5.19 -11.63 4.46
C ALA A 59 -6.30 -12.29 3.62
N VAL A 60 -6.69 -11.65 2.51
CA VAL A 60 -7.70 -12.19 1.57
C VAL A 60 -7.24 -13.51 0.96
N TRP A 61 -5.95 -13.62 0.60
CA TRP A 61 -5.39 -14.87 0.08
C TRP A 61 -5.33 -15.98 1.13
N HIS A 62 -5.07 -15.65 2.40
CA HIS A 62 -5.16 -16.63 3.48
C HIS A 62 -6.61 -17.08 3.71
N MET A 63 -7.56 -16.15 3.70
CA MET A 63 -8.99 -16.46 3.81
C MET A 63 -9.46 -17.42 2.71
N SER A 64 -9.02 -17.22 1.46
CA SER A 64 -9.42 -18.08 0.34
C SER A 64 -8.89 -19.51 0.41
N LYS A 65 -7.88 -19.76 1.25
CA LYS A 65 -7.30 -21.09 1.48
C LYS A 65 -7.89 -21.82 2.68
N LEU A 66 -8.70 -21.14 3.49
CA LEU A 66 -9.28 -21.75 4.67
C LEU A 66 -10.41 -22.72 4.30
N PRO A 67 -10.54 -23.85 5.01
CA PRO A 67 -11.71 -24.70 4.91
C PRO A 67 -13.00 -23.94 5.27
N VAL A 68 -14.12 -24.37 4.68
CA VAL A 68 -15.45 -23.81 5.01
C VAL A 68 -15.69 -23.93 6.51
N GLY A 69 -16.03 -22.82 7.17
CA GLY A 69 -16.28 -22.74 8.61
C GLY A 69 -15.09 -22.28 9.46
N MET A 70 -13.90 -22.14 8.88
CA MET A 70 -12.74 -21.54 9.56
C MET A 70 -12.71 -20.02 9.36
N VAL A 71 -12.32 -19.28 10.41
CA VAL A 71 -12.20 -17.82 10.37
C VAL A 71 -10.73 -17.42 10.38
N TYR A 72 -10.31 -16.68 9.35
CA TYR A 72 -9.00 -16.04 9.37
C TYR A 72 -9.00 -14.90 10.38
N ARG A 73 -8.02 -14.90 11.29
CA ARG A 73 -7.71 -13.77 12.16
C ARG A 73 -6.32 -13.27 11.84
N MET A 74 -6.23 -11.99 11.48
CA MET A 74 -4.93 -11.31 11.44
C MET A 74 -4.34 -11.27 12.84
N ASP A 75 -3.03 -11.45 12.92
CA ASP A 75 -2.26 -11.33 14.14
C ASP A 75 -2.45 -9.95 14.82
N GLU A 76 -2.66 -9.94 16.13
CA GLU A 76 -2.97 -8.71 16.88
C GLU A 76 -1.75 -7.78 16.99
N GLN A 77 -0.53 -8.31 17.05
CA GLN A 77 0.67 -7.49 17.00
C GLN A 77 0.78 -6.78 15.64
N VAL A 78 0.52 -7.51 14.56
CA VAL A 78 0.49 -6.94 13.19
C VAL A 78 -0.56 -5.82 13.07
N LYS A 79 -1.75 -6.00 13.64
CA LYS A 79 -2.78 -4.94 13.69
C LYS A 79 -2.32 -3.74 14.50
N HIS A 80 -1.72 -3.98 15.65
CA HIS A 80 -1.24 -2.93 16.54
C HIS A 80 -0.16 -2.08 15.87
N GLU A 81 0.88 -2.70 15.32
CA GLU A 81 1.96 -2.03 14.60
C GLU A 81 1.45 -1.20 13.41
N MET A 82 0.46 -1.72 12.68
CA MET A 82 -0.16 -0.98 11.58
C MET A 82 -0.94 0.24 12.09
N ASN A 83 -1.70 0.09 13.17
CA ASN A 83 -2.43 1.20 13.77
C ASN A 83 -1.50 2.29 14.29
N GLU A 84 -0.39 1.93 14.94
CA GLU A 84 0.62 2.91 15.35
C GLU A 84 1.17 3.69 14.15
N GLU A 85 1.48 3.01 13.04
CA GLU A 85 2.02 3.66 11.85
C GLU A 85 1.00 4.60 11.19
N ILE A 86 -0.29 4.24 11.24
CA ILE A 86 -1.39 5.12 10.82
C ILE A 86 -1.41 6.38 11.69
N GLN A 87 -1.45 6.21 13.02
CA GLN A 87 -1.54 7.32 13.97
C GLN A 87 -0.32 8.25 13.89
N LYS A 88 0.88 7.72 13.63
CA LYS A 88 2.10 8.53 13.43
C LYS A 88 2.04 9.44 12.19
N ARG A 89 1.15 9.16 11.22
CA ARG A 89 1.08 9.86 9.92
C ARG A 89 -0.19 10.68 9.72
N LEU A 90 -1.20 10.51 10.58
CA LEU A 90 -2.39 11.38 10.65
C LEU A 90 -2.04 12.69 11.36
#